data_AF-A0A2R3QUM8-F1
#
_entry.id   AF-A0A2R3QUM8-F1
#
_cell.length_a   1.000
_cell.length_b   1.000
_cell.length_c   1.000
_cell.angle_alpha   90.00
_cell.angle_beta   90.00
_cell.angle_gamma   90.00
#
_symmetry.space_group_name_H-M   'P 1'
#
loop_
_entity.id
_entity.type
_entity.pdbx_description
1 polymer ?
#
loop_
_entity_poly.entity_id
_entity_poly.type
_entity_poly.pdbx_seq_one_letter_code
_entity_poly.pdbx_strand_id
1 'polypeptide(L)'
;MLIFGCVLTAVWLVGLGVAVYLNIDKAASMELNSWGDFLAGGFAPLAFFWLVIGYFQQGRELKLSTKALEKQEEALKLQVEELRSSVEQQKELVKAAREEMEMTRSEIERERIKDKLNAQPYPEMSQTGMDEHLGVVKYVVQLANSGAGVTNVELVEKNLECDVVLSQDHRTMRWAKGMDIRFDFSLPVESRLKPSERYAFVISFTDALGDKEQLQLNFVVNNGGRFIHSKF
;
A
#
# COMPACT_ATOMS: atom_id res chain seq x y z
N MET A 1 21.89 61.93 0.36
CA MET A 1 22.56 62.29 1.64
C MET A 1 24.08 62.27 1.51
N LEU A 2 24.70 61.18 1.05
CA LEU A 2 26.16 61.11 0.90
C LEU A 2 26.74 62.20 -0.02
N ILE A 3 26.12 62.45 -1.19
CA ILE A 3 26.57 63.50 -2.12
C ILE A 3 26.55 64.89 -1.47
N PHE A 4 25.48 65.21 -0.73
CA PHE A 4 25.37 66.45 0.03
C PHE A 4 26.44 66.54 1.12
N GLY A 5 26.69 65.43 1.83
CA GLY A 5 27.74 65.33 2.82
C GLY A 5 29.13 65.58 2.22
N CYS A 6 29.43 64.99 1.06
CA CYS A 6 30.67 65.17 0.28
C CYS A 6 30.85 66.61 -0.20
N VAL A 7 29.80 67.24 -0.71
CA VAL A 7 29.84 68.65 -1.16
C VAL A 7 30.08 69.58 0.03
N LEU A 8 29.40 69.37 1.16
CA LEU A 8 29.61 70.16 2.36
C LEU A 8 31.03 70.00 2.92
N THR A 9 31.57 68.77 2.89
CA THR A 9 32.98 68.51 3.25
C THR A 9 33.94 69.25 2.36
N ALA A 10 33.74 69.19 1.03
CA ALA A 10 34.60 69.87 0.08
C ALA A 10 34.61 71.40 0.29
N VAL A 11 33.43 72.01 0.48
CA VAL A 11 33.31 73.45 0.78
C VAL A 11 33.99 73.80 2.10
N TRP A 12 33.84 72.97 3.14
CA TRP A 12 34.47 73.17 4.45
C TRP A 12 36.00 73.14 4.37
N LEU A 13 36.55 72.16 3.64
CA LEU A 13 38.01 72.02 3.47
C LEU A 13 38.59 73.15 2.62
N VAL A 14 37.88 73.59 1.57
CA VAL A 14 38.28 74.78 0.79
C VAL A 14 38.28 76.02 1.68
N GLY A 15 37.27 76.21 2.53
CA GLY A 15 37.22 77.32 3.49
C GLY A 15 38.40 77.32 4.48
N LEU A 16 38.74 76.16 5.03
CA LEU A 16 39.94 76.00 5.89
C LEU A 16 41.23 76.33 5.13
N GLY A 17 41.36 75.84 3.89
CA GLY A 17 42.53 76.13 3.04
C GLY A 17 42.68 77.62 2.72
N VAL A 18 41.56 78.30 2.40
CA VAL A 18 41.54 79.76 2.18
C VAL A 18 41.92 80.52 3.45
N ALA A 19 41.41 80.12 4.62
CA ALA A 19 41.74 80.77 5.89
C ALA A 19 43.23 80.67 6.24
N VAL A 20 43.85 79.51 5.96
CA VAL A 20 45.30 79.29 6.11
C VAL A 20 46.07 80.14 5.10
N TYR A 21 45.65 80.15 3.82
CA TYR A 21 46.31 80.94 2.77
C TYR A 21 46.30 82.44 3.06
N LEU A 22 45.20 82.99 3.58
CA LEU A 22 45.10 84.39 3.96
C LEU A 22 45.95 84.76 5.19
N ASN A 23 46.35 83.78 6.01
CA ASN A 23 47.15 83.97 7.21
C ASN A 23 48.48 83.21 7.14
N ILE A 24 49.05 83.09 5.93
CA ILE A 24 50.21 82.23 5.66
C ILE A 24 51.44 82.60 6.49
N ASP A 25 51.66 83.89 6.76
CA ASP A 25 52.78 84.36 7.57
C ASP A 25 52.67 83.90 9.02
N LYS A 26 51.46 83.94 9.59
CA LYS A 26 51.17 83.43 10.94
C LYS A 26 51.29 81.91 10.96
N ALA A 27 50.71 81.24 9.98
CA ALA A 27 50.73 79.79 9.84
C ALA A 27 52.16 79.21 9.72
N ALA A 28 53.04 79.88 8.96
CA ALA A 28 54.44 79.49 8.79
C ALA A 28 55.28 79.69 10.06
N SER A 29 54.87 80.61 10.94
CA SER A 29 55.55 80.90 12.21
C SER A 29 55.05 80.06 13.40
N MET A 30 54.00 79.25 13.23
CA MET A 30 53.41 78.46 14.31
C MET A 30 54.19 77.19 14.63
N GLU A 31 54.27 76.86 15.92
CA GLU A 31 54.79 75.58 16.38
C GLU A 31 53.87 74.42 15.98
N LEU A 32 54.46 73.23 15.84
CA LEU A 32 53.76 72.02 15.40
C LEU A 32 52.56 71.65 16.31
N ASN A 33 52.65 71.93 17.61
CA ASN A 33 51.57 71.67 18.56
C ASN A 33 50.33 72.53 18.27
N SER A 34 50.52 73.81 17.94
CA SER A 34 49.43 74.73 17.61
C SER A 34 48.78 74.41 16.26
N TRP A 35 49.53 73.81 15.33
CA TRP A 35 48.97 73.21 14.11
C TRP A 35 48.04 72.03 14.44
N GLY A 36 48.43 71.19 15.40
CA GLY A 36 47.57 70.12 15.93
C GLY A 36 46.24 70.65 16.47
N ASP A 37 46.28 71.69 17.30
CA ASP A 37 45.08 72.31 17.87
C ASP A 37 44.16 72.94 16.81
N PHE A 38 44.74 73.62 15.81
CA PHE A 38 43.98 74.20 14.69
C PHE A 38 43.28 73.11 13.85
N LEU A 39 44.01 72.05 13.48
CA LEU A 39 43.46 70.95 12.71
C LEU A 39 42.43 70.16 13.52
N ALA A 40 42.66 69.93 14.81
CA ALA A 40 41.69 69.29 15.70
C ALA A 40 40.39 70.12 15.78
N GLY A 41 40.49 71.44 15.91
CA GLY A 41 39.33 72.35 15.90
C GLY A 41 38.60 72.39 14.55
N GLY A 42 39.33 72.36 13.43
CA GLY A 42 38.76 72.40 12.08
C GLY A 42 38.12 71.07 11.64
N PHE A 43 38.71 69.93 12.02
CA PHE A 43 38.22 68.60 11.65
C PHE A 43 37.20 68.00 12.63
N ALA A 44 37.16 68.44 13.91
CA ALA A 44 36.20 67.88 14.88
C ALA A 44 34.72 68.04 14.46
N PRO A 45 34.24 69.23 14.01
CA PRO A 45 32.87 69.37 13.51
C PRO A 45 32.58 68.51 12.28
N LEU A 46 33.59 68.33 11.43
CA LEU A 46 33.50 67.53 10.21
C LEU A 46 33.35 66.04 10.51
N ALA A 47 34.15 65.53 11.44
CA ALA A 47 34.07 64.15 11.90
C ALA A 47 32.73 63.88 12.58
N PHE A 48 32.26 64.80 13.43
CA PHE A 48 30.95 64.69 14.08
C PHE A 48 29.80 64.69 13.08
N PHE A 49 29.86 65.55 12.06
CA PHE A 49 28.87 65.58 10.98
C PHE A 49 28.75 64.23 10.25
N TRP A 50 29.89 63.60 9.90
CA TRP A 50 29.89 62.29 9.27
C TRP A 50 29.39 61.17 10.19
N LEU A 51 29.69 61.23 11.49
CA LEU A 51 29.15 60.29 12.48
C LEU A 51 27.62 60.35 12.52
N VAL A 52 27.03 61.55 12.53
CA VAL A 52 25.57 61.72 12.54
C VAL A 52 24.93 61.19 11.25
N ILE A 53 25.51 61.48 10.09
CA ILE A 53 25.04 60.93 8.81
C ILE A 53 25.11 59.40 8.81
N GLY A 54 26.23 58.83 9.27
CA GLY A 54 26.42 57.38 9.37
C GLY A 54 25.36 56.74 10.27
N TYR A 55 25.08 57.33 11.43
CA TYR A 55 24.05 56.83 12.36
C TYR A 55 22.66 56.80 11.71
N PHE A 56 22.24 57.88 11.03
CA PHE A 56 20.95 57.90 10.34
C PHE A 56 20.88 56.90 9.18
N GLN A 57 21.99 56.70 8.47
CA GLN A 57 22.07 55.71 7.41
C GLN A 57 21.93 54.29 7.96
N GLN A 58 22.69 53.95 9.00
CA GLN A 58 22.62 52.66 9.68
C GLN A 58 21.20 52.36 10.19
N GLY A 59 20.53 53.35 10.80
CA GLY A 59 19.15 53.20 11.27
C GLY A 59 18.15 52.92 10.14
N ARG A 60 18.34 53.54 8.98
CA ARG A 60 17.49 53.28 7.80
C ARG A 60 17.73 51.89 7.22
N GLU A 61 18.98 51.46 7.15
CA GLU A 61 19.34 50.10 6.70
C GLU A 61 18.76 49.04 7.62
N LEU A 62 18.85 49.21 8.94
CA LEU A 62 18.22 48.34 9.92
C LEU A 62 16.69 48.27 9.71
N LYS A 63 16.02 49.41 9.56
CA LYS A 63 14.56 49.44 9.34
C LYS A 63 14.15 48.74 8.05
N LEU A 64 14.95 48.88 6.98
CA LEU A 64 14.71 48.16 5.73
C LEU A 64 14.93 46.65 5.90
N SER A 65 15.98 46.26 6.62
CA SER A 65 16.25 44.86 6.96
C SER A 65 15.12 44.24 7.77
N THR A 66 14.61 44.93 8.79
CA THR A 66 13.49 44.46 9.60
C THR A 66 12.24 44.26 8.75
N LYS A 67 11.89 45.23 7.88
CA LYS A 67 10.75 45.08 6.96
C LYS A 67 10.92 43.92 5.98
N ALA A 68 12.13 43.65 5.52
CA ALA A 68 12.41 42.52 4.65
C ALA A 68 12.21 41.19 5.40
N LEU A 69 12.66 41.12 6.65
CA LEU A 69 12.46 39.96 7.52
C LEU A 69 10.98 39.72 7.84
N GLU A 70 10.22 40.78 8.15
CA GLU A 70 8.76 40.69 8.38
C GLU A 70 8.04 40.08 7.17
N LYS A 71 8.39 40.54 5.96
CA LYS A 71 7.83 39.97 4.71
C LYS A 71 8.25 38.51 4.49
N GLN A 72 9.48 38.14 4.84
CA GLN A 72 9.92 36.75 4.77
C GLN A 72 9.17 35.87 5.77
N GLU A 73 8.91 36.37 6.98
CA GLU A 73 8.12 35.66 7.99
C GLU A 73 6.68 35.42 7.50
N GLU A 74 6.05 36.43 6.91
CA GLU A 74 4.71 36.31 6.32
C GLU A 74 4.67 35.28 5.18
N ALA A 75 5.63 35.34 4.25
CA ALA A 75 5.75 34.36 3.17
C ALA A 75 6.00 32.93 3.67
N LEU A 76 6.75 32.77 4.78
CA LEU A 76 6.98 31.47 5.39
C LEU A 76 5.71 30.93 6.04
N LYS A 77 4.92 31.77 6.71
CA LYS A 77 3.62 31.37 7.28
C LYS A 77 2.67 30.84 6.21
N LEU A 78 2.58 31.53 5.07
CA LEU A 78 1.78 31.09 3.92
C LEU A 78 2.28 29.75 3.37
N GLN A 79 3.58 29.58 3.18
CA GLN A 79 4.15 28.29 2.74
C GLN A 79 3.83 27.13 3.69
N VAL A 80 3.87 27.37 5.00
CA VAL A 80 3.53 26.35 6.01
C VAL A 80 2.04 25.98 5.91
N GLU A 81 1.17 26.95 5.67
CA GLU A 81 -0.27 26.71 5.48
C GLU A 81 -0.56 25.91 4.21
N GLU A 82 0.05 26.27 3.09
CA GLU A 82 -0.06 25.53 1.82
C GLU A 82 0.46 24.09 1.96
N LEU A 83 1.58 23.91 2.67
CA LEU A 83 2.14 22.59 2.93
C LEU A 83 1.18 21.75 3.79
N ARG A 84 0.57 22.33 4.83
CA ARG A 84 -0.44 21.63 5.65
C ARG A 84 -1.63 21.18 4.81
N SER A 85 -2.13 22.06 3.93
CA SER A 85 -3.21 21.70 3.00
C SER A 85 -2.80 20.56 2.06
N SER A 86 -1.58 20.61 1.52
CA SER A 86 -1.03 19.58 0.65
C SER A 86 -0.89 18.22 1.36
N VAL A 87 -0.45 18.22 2.63
CA VAL A 87 -0.34 17.00 3.44
C VAL A 87 -1.72 16.39 3.70
N GLU A 88 -2.75 17.21 3.97
CA GLU A 88 -4.11 16.68 4.15
C GLU A 88 -4.66 16.07 2.85
N GLN A 89 -4.41 16.70 1.70
CA GLN A 89 -4.77 16.13 0.41
C GLN A 89 -4.06 14.80 0.14
N GLN A 90 -2.76 14.71 0.43
CA GLN A 90 -2.01 13.46 0.30
C GLN A 90 -2.56 12.36 1.21
N LYS A 91 -3.00 12.70 2.42
CA LYS A 91 -3.62 11.75 3.34
C LYS A 91 -4.94 11.20 2.80
N GLU A 92 -5.78 12.06 2.22
CA GLU A 92 -7.02 11.61 1.55
C GLU A 92 -6.73 10.74 0.31
N LEU A 93 -5.71 11.08 -0.48
CA LEU A 93 -5.28 10.23 -1.61
C LEU A 93 -4.80 8.85 -1.14
N VAL A 94 -4.00 8.79 -0.07
CA VAL A 94 -3.55 7.52 0.52
C VAL A 94 -4.73 6.70 1.04
N LYS A 95 -5.74 7.35 1.61
CA LYS A 95 -6.97 6.68 2.07
C LYS A 95 -7.75 6.09 0.89
N ALA A 96 -7.99 6.86 -0.16
CA ALA A 96 -8.66 6.38 -1.37
C ALA A 96 -7.92 5.21 -2.02
N ALA A 97 -6.59 5.29 -2.12
CA ALA A 97 -5.77 4.19 -2.66
C ALA A 97 -5.88 2.92 -1.82
N ARG A 98 -5.95 3.03 -0.48
CA ARG A 98 -6.18 1.87 0.40
C ARG A 98 -7.55 1.24 0.17
N GLU A 99 -8.59 2.06 0.07
CA GLU A 99 -9.95 1.59 -0.22
C GLU A 99 -10.02 0.87 -1.58
N GLU A 100 -9.35 1.40 -2.60
CA GLU A 100 -9.25 0.76 -3.93
C GLU A 100 -8.50 -0.58 -3.87
N MET A 101 -7.39 -0.66 -3.12
CA MET A 101 -6.66 -1.91 -2.92
C MET A 101 -7.50 -2.97 -2.19
N GLU A 102 -8.29 -2.57 -1.19
CA GLU A 102 -9.20 -3.48 -0.50
C GLU A 102 -10.31 -4.00 -1.41
N MET A 103 -10.90 -3.13 -2.23
CA MET A 103 -11.89 -3.51 -3.24
C MET A 103 -11.29 -4.49 -4.25
N THR A 104 -10.15 -4.16 -4.84
CA THR A 104 -9.43 -5.02 -5.79
C THR A 104 -9.11 -6.38 -5.19
N ARG A 105 -8.65 -6.41 -3.92
CA ARG A 105 -8.38 -7.67 -3.21
C ARG A 105 -9.64 -8.51 -3.05
N SER A 106 -10.76 -7.88 -2.70
CA SER A 106 -12.05 -8.56 -2.56
C SER A 106 -12.55 -9.13 -3.89
N GLU A 107 -12.30 -8.45 -5.01
CA GLU A 107 -12.65 -8.89 -6.35
C GLU A 107 -11.81 -10.09 -6.78
N ILE A 108 -10.49 -10.02 -6.60
CA ILE A 108 -9.58 -11.14 -6.85
C ILE A 108 -9.98 -12.36 -6.03
N GLU A 109 -10.35 -12.17 -4.77
CA GLU A 109 -10.76 -13.29 -3.92
C GLU A 109 -12.08 -13.92 -4.42
N ARG A 110 -13.04 -13.10 -4.82
CA ARG A 110 -14.30 -13.58 -5.41
C ARG A 110 -14.06 -14.33 -6.72
N GLU A 111 -13.16 -13.83 -7.56
CA GLU A 111 -12.76 -14.48 -8.80
C GLU A 111 -12.09 -15.82 -8.50
N ARG A 112 -11.15 -15.86 -7.57
CA ARG A 112 -10.52 -17.10 -7.11
C ARG A 112 -11.52 -18.12 -6.57
N ILE A 113 -12.49 -17.69 -5.77
CA ILE A 113 -13.54 -18.59 -5.26
C ILE A 113 -14.38 -19.14 -6.41
N LYS A 114 -14.73 -18.31 -7.40
CA LYS A 114 -15.47 -18.75 -8.59
C LYS A 114 -14.65 -19.74 -9.42
N ASP A 115 -13.37 -19.46 -9.65
CA ASP A 115 -12.48 -20.34 -10.40
C ASP A 115 -12.30 -21.68 -9.68
N LYS A 116 -12.12 -21.66 -8.36
CA LYS A 116 -12.09 -22.88 -7.54
C LYS A 116 -13.39 -23.67 -7.63
N LEU A 117 -14.55 -23.02 -7.54
CA LEU A 117 -15.84 -23.68 -7.67
C LEU A 117 -16.01 -24.30 -9.06
N ASN A 118 -15.61 -23.57 -10.10
CA ASN A 118 -15.68 -24.02 -11.48
C ASN A 118 -14.69 -25.14 -11.81
N ALA A 119 -13.60 -25.28 -11.05
CA ALA A 119 -12.56 -26.30 -11.21
C ALA A 119 -12.89 -27.64 -10.52
N GLN A 120 -13.92 -27.67 -9.68
CA GLN A 120 -14.34 -28.87 -8.95
C GLN A 120 -15.24 -29.79 -9.79
N PRO A 121 -15.24 -31.10 -9.52
CA PRO A 121 -16.17 -32.03 -10.12
C PRO A 121 -17.54 -31.87 -9.47
N TYR A 122 -18.60 -32.14 -10.21
CA TYR A 122 -19.96 -32.20 -9.66
C TYR A 122 -20.48 -33.63 -9.86
N PRO A 123 -20.39 -34.50 -8.84
CA PRO A 123 -20.83 -35.89 -8.92
C PRO A 123 -22.36 -35.99 -8.92
N GLU A 124 -22.92 -36.53 -9.99
CA GLU A 124 -24.32 -36.91 -10.09
C GLU A 124 -24.44 -38.42 -10.15
N MET A 125 -25.36 -39.01 -9.38
CA MET A 125 -25.51 -40.46 -9.35
C MET A 125 -26.25 -40.92 -10.62
N SER A 126 -25.54 -41.62 -11.51
CA SER A 126 -26.08 -42.04 -12.81
C SER A 126 -26.72 -43.43 -12.78
N GLN A 127 -26.11 -44.40 -12.09
CA GLN A 127 -26.63 -45.77 -11.98
C GLN A 127 -26.26 -46.42 -10.65
N THR A 128 -27.17 -47.21 -10.07
CA THR A 128 -26.88 -48.07 -8.92
C THR A 128 -27.32 -49.51 -9.16
N GLY A 129 -26.52 -50.45 -8.68
CA GLY A 129 -26.74 -51.88 -8.80
C GLY A 129 -26.46 -52.58 -7.48
N MET A 130 -27.15 -53.70 -7.27
CA MET A 130 -26.90 -54.63 -6.17
C MET A 130 -27.06 -56.03 -6.75
N ASP A 131 -26.07 -56.87 -6.51
CA ASP A 131 -26.07 -58.28 -6.87
C ASP A 131 -25.66 -59.09 -5.63
N GLU A 132 -26.26 -60.25 -5.43
CA GLU A 132 -25.98 -61.11 -4.28
C GLU A 132 -25.60 -62.49 -4.79
N HIS A 133 -24.38 -62.93 -4.46
CA HIS A 133 -23.86 -64.21 -4.91
C HIS A 133 -22.97 -64.84 -3.85
N LEU A 134 -23.15 -66.15 -3.59
CA LEU A 134 -22.29 -66.93 -2.69
C LEU A 134 -22.11 -66.32 -1.27
N GLY A 135 -23.17 -65.73 -0.71
CA GLY A 135 -23.12 -65.14 0.64
C GLY A 135 -22.44 -63.76 0.73
N VAL A 136 -22.16 -63.15 -0.42
CA VAL A 136 -21.59 -61.79 -0.53
C VAL A 136 -22.54 -60.92 -1.35
N VAL A 137 -22.77 -59.70 -0.87
CA VAL A 137 -23.55 -58.66 -1.57
C VAL A 137 -22.58 -57.69 -2.23
N LYS A 138 -22.65 -57.61 -3.56
CA LYS A 138 -21.90 -56.65 -4.36
C LYS A 138 -22.75 -55.42 -4.65
N TYR A 139 -22.26 -54.26 -4.25
CA TYR A 139 -22.85 -52.97 -4.54
C TYR A 139 -22.10 -52.31 -5.70
N VAL A 140 -22.85 -51.68 -6.60
CA VAL A 140 -22.30 -50.93 -7.74
C VAL A 140 -22.90 -49.53 -7.72
N VAL A 141 -22.05 -48.50 -7.75
CA VAL A 141 -22.45 -47.10 -7.87
C VAL A 141 -21.70 -46.48 -9.03
N GLN A 142 -22.43 -45.84 -9.94
CA GLN A 142 -21.86 -45.02 -11.00
C GLN A 142 -22.17 -43.55 -10.73
N LEU A 143 -21.14 -42.72 -10.88
CA LEU A 143 -21.21 -41.27 -10.74
C LEU A 143 -20.79 -40.61 -12.05
N ALA A 144 -21.66 -39.76 -12.60
CA ALA A 144 -21.34 -38.85 -13.69
C ALA A 144 -20.71 -37.58 -13.14
N ASN A 145 -19.70 -37.02 -13.81
CA ASN A 145 -19.20 -35.68 -13.50
C ASN A 145 -19.85 -34.64 -14.42
N SER A 146 -20.74 -33.80 -13.90
CA SER A 146 -21.28 -32.65 -14.66
C SER A 146 -20.50 -31.34 -14.44
N GLY A 147 -19.52 -31.36 -13.53
CA GLY A 147 -18.59 -30.26 -13.23
C GLY A 147 -17.31 -30.29 -14.09
N ALA A 148 -16.23 -29.70 -13.59
CA ALA A 148 -14.94 -29.69 -14.29
C ALA A 148 -14.23 -31.04 -14.19
N GLY A 149 -13.41 -31.34 -15.20
CA GLY A 149 -12.66 -32.58 -15.26
C GLY A 149 -11.53 -32.61 -14.23
N VAL A 150 -11.44 -33.71 -13.48
CA VAL A 150 -10.43 -33.90 -12.41
C VAL A 150 -9.54 -35.11 -12.67
N THR A 151 -8.41 -35.19 -11.97
CA THR A 151 -7.41 -36.27 -12.12
C THR A 151 -7.05 -36.89 -10.78
N ASN A 152 -6.40 -38.06 -10.78
CA ASN A 152 -5.98 -38.79 -9.57
C ASN A 152 -7.14 -39.03 -8.59
N VAL A 153 -8.26 -39.54 -9.11
CA VAL A 153 -9.46 -39.81 -8.32
C VAL A 153 -9.27 -41.08 -7.50
N GLU A 154 -9.31 -40.93 -6.18
CA GLU A 154 -9.23 -41.99 -5.19
C GLU A 154 -10.49 -41.97 -4.32
N LEU A 155 -11.04 -43.14 -4.00
CA LEU A 155 -12.21 -43.25 -3.12
C LEU A 155 -11.76 -43.85 -1.79
N VAL A 156 -12.06 -43.16 -0.69
CA VAL A 156 -11.81 -43.62 0.66
C VAL A 156 -13.16 -43.74 1.39
N GLU A 157 -13.43 -44.92 1.91
CA GLU A 157 -14.59 -45.17 2.75
C GLU A 157 -14.33 -44.70 4.19
N LYS A 158 -15.33 -44.08 4.83
CA LYS A 158 -15.17 -43.54 6.19
C LYS A 158 -15.91 -44.35 7.26
N ASN A 159 -16.99 -45.04 6.88
CA ASN A 159 -17.97 -45.58 7.82
C ASN A 159 -18.32 -47.06 7.61
N LEU A 160 -17.66 -47.80 6.72
CA LEU A 160 -17.73 -49.26 6.72
C LEU A 160 -16.35 -49.87 6.95
N GLU A 161 -16.32 -50.99 7.67
CA GLU A 161 -15.12 -51.81 7.89
C GLU A 161 -14.87 -52.70 6.67
N CYS A 162 -14.80 -52.10 5.47
CA CYS A 162 -14.79 -52.85 4.22
C CYS A 162 -13.80 -52.23 3.23
N ASP A 163 -13.08 -53.06 2.49
CA ASP A 163 -12.21 -52.57 1.42
C ASP A 163 -13.09 -52.24 0.19
N VAL A 164 -13.32 -50.95 -0.04
CA VAL A 164 -13.95 -50.48 -1.28
C VAL A 164 -12.93 -50.59 -2.41
N VAL A 165 -13.16 -51.55 -3.31
CA VAL A 165 -12.28 -51.79 -4.46
C VAL A 165 -12.84 -51.08 -5.68
N LEU A 166 -12.22 -49.96 -6.04
CA LEU A 166 -12.42 -49.34 -7.35
C LEU A 166 -12.17 -50.39 -8.47
N SER A 167 -13.14 -50.62 -9.36
CA SER A 167 -12.93 -51.56 -10.49
C SER A 167 -11.83 -51.16 -11.49
N GLN A 168 -11.31 -49.92 -11.43
CA GLN A 168 -10.38 -49.37 -12.42
C GLN A 168 -9.11 -48.82 -11.78
N ASP A 169 -7.95 -49.18 -12.36
CA ASP A 169 -6.59 -48.89 -11.89
C ASP A 169 -6.35 -47.42 -11.48
N HIS A 170 -5.81 -47.22 -10.27
CA HIS A 170 -6.09 -46.05 -9.42
C HIS A 170 -5.07 -44.90 -9.57
N ARG A 171 -4.03 -45.05 -10.39
CA ARG A 171 -2.92 -44.09 -10.40
C ARG A 171 -2.96 -43.04 -11.52
N THR A 172 -3.87 -43.18 -12.49
CA THR A 172 -3.97 -42.26 -13.64
C THR A 172 -5.41 -41.96 -14.05
N MET A 173 -6.39 -42.23 -13.19
CA MET A 173 -7.80 -42.02 -13.55
C MET A 173 -8.09 -40.52 -13.73
N ARG A 174 -8.57 -40.15 -14.91
CA ARG A 174 -9.06 -38.80 -15.25
C ARG A 174 -10.58 -38.84 -15.35
N TRP A 175 -11.27 -38.14 -14.45
CA TRP A 175 -12.71 -38.02 -14.46
C TRP A 175 -13.15 -36.77 -15.21
N ALA A 176 -13.29 -36.89 -16.54
CA ALA A 176 -13.68 -35.79 -17.40
C ALA A 176 -15.18 -35.43 -17.26
N LYS A 177 -15.56 -34.22 -17.68
CA LYS A 177 -16.96 -33.80 -17.74
C LYS A 177 -17.77 -34.72 -18.66
N GLY A 178 -18.92 -35.19 -18.17
CA GLY A 178 -19.81 -36.14 -18.83
C GLY A 178 -19.36 -37.60 -18.72
N MET A 179 -18.28 -37.89 -18.01
CA MET A 179 -17.77 -39.26 -17.86
C MET A 179 -18.35 -39.90 -16.60
N ASP A 180 -18.77 -41.16 -16.73
CA ASP A 180 -19.17 -41.99 -15.60
C ASP A 180 -17.96 -42.72 -15.01
N ILE A 181 -17.86 -42.74 -13.68
CA ILE A 181 -16.93 -43.59 -12.94
C ILE A 181 -17.72 -44.62 -12.13
N ARG A 182 -17.23 -45.86 -12.11
CA ARG A 182 -17.89 -46.99 -11.45
C ARG A 182 -17.10 -47.44 -10.24
N PHE A 183 -17.77 -47.48 -9.10
CA PHE A 183 -17.26 -48.03 -7.86
C PHE A 183 -18.02 -49.29 -7.51
N ASP A 184 -17.31 -50.31 -7.06
CA ASP A 184 -17.89 -51.52 -6.54
C ASP A 184 -17.26 -51.92 -5.21
N PHE A 185 -18.08 -52.45 -4.32
CA PHE A 185 -17.60 -52.97 -3.06
C PHE A 185 -18.48 -54.13 -2.65
N SER A 186 -17.91 -55.02 -1.85
CA SER A 186 -18.52 -56.30 -1.52
C SER A 186 -18.61 -56.43 -0.01
N LEU A 187 -19.81 -56.71 0.49
CA LEU A 187 -20.08 -56.91 1.91
C LEU A 187 -20.53 -58.36 2.16
N PRO A 188 -20.13 -59.01 3.26
CA PRO A 188 -20.79 -60.22 3.72
C PRO A 188 -22.30 -59.96 3.90
N VAL A 189 -23.14 -60.95 3.59
CA VAL A 189 -24.62 -60.81 3.73
C VAL A 189 -25.03 -60.39 5.15
N GLU A 190 -24.27 -60.80 6.17
CA GLU A 190 -24.50 -60.43 7.58
C GLU A 190 -24.30 -58.93 7.84
N SER A 191 -23.43 -58.27 7.08
CA SER A 191 -23.10 -56.85 7.16
C SER A 191 -23.77 -56.03 6.05
N ARG A 192 -24.86 -56.55 5.45
CA ARG A 192 -25.57 -55.85 4.37
C ARG A 192 -26.05 -54.46 4.84
N LEU A 193 -26.06 -53.51 3.90
CA LEU A 193 -26.50 -52.16 4.18
C LEU A 193 -27.95 -52.14 4.65
N LYS A 194 -28.24 -51.36 5.69
CA LYS A 194 -29.58 -51.25 6.27
C LYS A 194 -30.38 -50.17 5.53
N PRO A 195 -31.68 -50.41 5.28
CA PRO A 195 -32.55 -49.39 4.71
C PRO A 195 -32.59 -48.13 5.58
N SER A 196 -32.65 -46.97 4.93
CA SER A 196 -32.69 -45.64 5.56
C SER A 196 -31.44 -45.23 6.36
N GLU A 197 -30.36 -46.02 6.35
CA GLU A 197 -29.06 -45.58 6.89
C GLU A 197 -28.31 -44.69 5.88
N ARG A 198 -27.49 -43.79 6.43
CA ARG A 198 -26.62 -42.87 5.67
C ARG A 198 -25.19 -43.38 5.69
N TYR A 199 -24.61 -43.50 4.50
CA TYR A 199 -23.23 -43.93 4.32
C TYR A 199 -22.43 -42.80 3.66
N ALA A 200 -21.27 -42.47 4.24
CA ALA A 200 -20.42 -41.38 3.78
C ALA A 200 -19.14 -41.93 3.14
N PHE A 201 -18.88 -41.50 1.91
CA PHE A 201 -17.67 -41.81 1.15
C PHE A 201 -16.92 -40.52 0.87
N VAL A 202 -15.59 -40.58 0.80
CA VAL A 202 -14.75 -39.42 0.50
C VAL A 202 -14.04 -39.67 -0.83
N ILE A 203 -14.28 -38.81 -1.82
CA ILE A 203 -13.49 -38.80 -3.05
C ILE A 203 -12.34 -37.82 -2.86
N SER A 204 -11.11 -38.30 -2.92
CA SER A 204 -9.90 -37.48 -3.05
C SER A 204 -9.57 -37.31 -4.53
N PHE A 205 -9.30 -36.09 -4.98
CA PHE A 205 -8.98 -35.79 -6.38
C PHE A 205 -8.04 -34.60 -6.50
N THR A 206 -7.43 -34.46 -7.67
CA THR A 206 -6.72 -33.24 -8.10
C THR A 206 -7.63 -32.46 -9.04
N ASP A 207 -8.00 -31.23 -8.64
CA ASP A 207 -8.92 -30.37 -9.39
C ASP A 207 -8.32 -29.86 -10.72
N ALA A 208 -9.08 -29.09 -11.49
CA ALA A 208 -8.57 -28.53 -12.74
C ALA A 208 -7.47 -27.46 -12.57
N LEU A 209 -7.28 -26.93 -11.36
CA LEU A 209 -6.21 -25.99 -11.00
C LEU A 209 -4.95 -26.69 -10.50
N GLY A 210 -5.01 -28.01 -10.26
CA GLY A 210 -3.89 -28.81 -9.75
C GLY A 210 -3.85 -28.97 -8.23
N ASP A 211 -4.85 -28.44 -7.51
CA ASP A 211 -4.97 -28.55 -6.07
C ASP A 211 -5.56 -29.93 -5.69
N LYS A 212 -5.02 -30.55 -4.64
CA LYS A 212 -5.56 -31.80 -4.08
C LYS A 212 -6.68 -31.48 -3.10
N GLU A 213 -7.88 -31.96 -3.40
CA GLU A 213 -9.09 -31.68 -2.65
C GLU A 213 -9.84 -32.99 -2.31
N GLN A 214 -10.74 -32.90 -1.33
CA GLN A 214 -11.59 -34.02 -0.91
C GLN A 214 -13.06 -33.61 -0.91
N LEU A 215 -13.92 -34.46 -1.48
CA LEU A 215 -15.36 -34.27 -1.51
C LEU A 215 -16.05 -35.43 -0.78
N GLN A 216 -16.86 -35.10 0.22
CA GLN A 216 -17.68 -36.08 0.93
C GLN A 216 -19.00 -36.29 0.19
N LEU A 217 -19.28 -37.53 -0.18
CA LEU A 217 -20.54 -37.99 -0.74
C LEU A 217 -21.32 -38.78 0.30
N ASN A 218 -22.59 -38.41 0.49
CA ASN A 218 -23.48 -39.09 1.39
C ASN A 218 -24.53 -39.84 0.56
N PHE A 219 -24.70 -41.12 0.82
CA PHE A 219 -25.69 -41.95 0.15
C PHE A 219 -26.68 -42.50 1.17
N VAL A 220 -27.93 -42.70 0.74
CA VAL A 220 -28.97 -43.35 1.53
C VAL A 220 -29.34 -44.66 0.85
N VAL A 221 -29.65 -45.68 1.64
CA VAL A 221 -30.05 -46.99 1.11
C VAL A 221 -31.57 -47.15 1.13
N ASN A 222 -32.14 -47.62 0.03
CA ASN A 222 -33.58 -47.87 -0.10
C ASN A 222 -33.99 -49.21 0.52
N ASN A 223 -35.30 -49.48 0.57
CA ASN A 223 -35.86 -50.74 1.09
C ASN A 223 -35.41 -51.99 0.31
N GLY A 224 -34.91 -51.83 -0.92
CA GLY A 224 -34.33 -52.89 -1.74
C GLY A 224 -32.80 -53.03 -1.58
N GLY A 225 -32.20 -52.37 -0.60
CA GLY A 225 -30.76 -52.43 -0.33
C GLY A 225 -29.88 -51.59 -1.27
N ARG A 226 -30.44 -50.94 -2.30
CA ARG A 226 -29.68 -50.13 -3.25
C ARG A 226 -29.49 -48.70 -2.75
N PHE A 227 -28.38 -48.08 -3.11
CA PHE A 227 -28.22 -46.64 -2.92
C PHE A 227 -29.23 -45.88 -3.76
N ILE A 228 -29.83 -44.89 -3.12
CA ILE A 228 -30.71 -43.89 -3.73
C ILE A 228 -30.10 -42.51 -3.55
N HIS A 229 -30.50 -41.62 -4.45
CA HIS A 229 -30.10 -40.23 -4.45
C HIS A 229 -30.40 -39.61 -3.08
N SER A 230 -29.37 -39.39 -2.27
CA SER A 230 -29.45 -38.40 -1.21
C SER A 230 -29.27 -37.07 -1.92
N LYS A 231 -30.35 -36.31 -2.12
CA LYS A 231 -30.19 -34.89 -2.44
C LYS A 231 -29.38 -34.28 -1.31
N PHE A 232 -28.19 -33.77 -1.65
CA PHE A 232 -27.53 -32.73 -0.87
C PHE A 232 -28.39 -31.47 -0.90
#